data_AF-A0A4Y9S4Z1-F1
#
_entry.id   AF-A0A4Y9S4Z1-F1
#
_cell.length_a   1.000
_cell.length_b   1.000
_cell.length_c   1.000
_cell.angle_alpha   90.00
_cell.angle_beta   90.00
_cell.angle_gamma   90.00
#
_symmetry.space_group_name_H-M   'P 1'
#
loop_
_entity.id
_entity.type
_entity.pdbx_description
1 polymer ?
#
loop_
_entity_poly.entity_id
_entity_poly.type
_entity_poly.pdbx_seq_one_letter_code
_entity_poly.pdbx_strand_id
1 'polypeptide(L)'
;MKASKPAKSAGRPDTPVPAESAPQDKPRKVKLVRDSFTMPEQEYAVLAQVKKACLKAGIEVKKSELLRIGVALISQIDMATLQSVLESLPQLKTGRPRSE
;
A
#
# COMPACT_ATOMS: atom_id res chain seq x y z
N MET A 1 1.35 -42.02 -39.06
CA MET A 1 1.78 -43.16 -38.22
C MET A 1 2.35 -42.62 -36.91
N LYS A 2 1.59 -42.71 -35.80
CA LYS A 2 1.91 -43.46 -34.56
C LYS A 2 3.38 -43.42 -34.14
N ALA A 3 3.68 -42.66 -33.06
CA ALA A 3 4.04 -43.16 -31.70
C ALA A 3 5.58 -43.18 -31.54
N SER A 4 6.24 -42.96 -30.40
CA SER A 4 5.99 -43.41 -29.03
C SER A 4 6.95 -42.70 -28.06
N LYS A 5 6.51 -42.47 -26.83
CA LYS A 5 7.31 -42.42 -25.58
C LYS A 5 7.53 -43.90 -25.15
N PRO A 6 8.61 -44.38 -24.48
CA PRO A 6 8.83 -44.09 -23.04
C PRO A 6 10.22 -44.39 -22.37
N ALA A 7 10.28 -44.10 -21.05
CA ALA A 7 11.01 -44.81 -19.96
C ALA A 7 12.54 -44.54 -19.81
N LYS A 8 13.19 -44.59 -18.62
CA LYS A 8 12.82 -44.94 -17.24
C LYS A 8 13.94 -44.52 -16.24
N SER A 9 13.51 -44.07 -15.05
CA SER A 9 14.05 -44.21 -13.66
C SER A 9 15.52 -44.53 -13.31
N ALA A 10 16.03 -43.80 -12.30
CA ALA A 10 16.59 -44.30 -11.02
C ALA A 10 16.90 -43.05 -10.14
N GLY A 11 16.53 -42.87 -8.87
CA GLY A 11 16.18 -43.76 -7.78
C GLY A 11 17.18 -43.55 -6.63
N ARG A 12 16.81 -42.81 -5.56
CA ARG A 12 17.42 -42.93 -4.21
C ARG A 12 16.36 -42.64 -3.12
N PRO A 13 16.45 -43.30 -1.94
CA PRO A 13 15.32 -43.56 -1.03
C PRO A 13 15.34 -42.77 0.30
N ASP A 14 14.20 -42.85 1.03
CA ASP A 14 13.91 -42.75 2.49
C ASP A 14 14.82 -41.91 3.44
N THR A 15 14.37 -41.16 4.46
CA THR A 15 13.18 -41.18 5.35
C THR A 15 13.15 -39.86 6.16
N PRO A 16 12.07 -39.52 6.91
CA PRO A 16 11.84 -38.24 7.58
C PRO A 16 12.31 -38.21 9.05
N VAL A 17 12.68 -37.04 9.57
CA VAL A 17 12.75 -36.78 11.03
C VAL A 17 12.39 -35.31 11.34
N PRO A 18 11.48 -35.05 12.29
CA PRO A 18 10.99 -33.72 12.61
C PRO A 18 11.93 -33.01 13.60
N ALA A 19 12.27 -31.76 13.30
CA ALA A 19 12.89 -30.85 14.26
C ALA A 19 11.95 -29.67 14.46
N GLU A 20 11.18 -29.78 15.54
CA GLU A 20 10.41 -28.72 16.18
C GLU A 20 11.31 -27.48 16.36
N SER A 21 11.21 -26.57 15.39
CA SER A 21 11.82 -25.26 15.52
C SER A 21 10.80 -24.38 16.19
N ALA A 22 11.03 -24.14 17.49
CA ALA A 22 10.33 -23.16 18.30
C ALA A 22 9.98 -21.91 17.47
N PRO A 23 8.78 -21.33 17.62
CA PRO A 23 8.45 -20.09 16.95
C PRO A 23 9.35 -18.99 17.52
N GLN A 24 10.50 -18.79 16.88
CA GLN A 24 11.21 -17.53 16.97
C GLN A 24 10.22 -16.47 16.52
N ASP A 25 9.82 -15.62 17.47
CA ASP A 25 8.99 -14.44 17.27
C ASP A 25 9.78 -13.47 16.38
N LYS A 26 9.80 -13.78 15.07
CA LYS A 26 10.36 -12.90 14.06
C LYS A 26 9.46 -11.68 14.06
N PRO A 27 10.00 -10.47 14.30
CA PRO A 27 9.20 -9.26 14.36
C PRO A 27 8.33 -9.21 13.11
N ARG A 28 7.00 -9.22 13.32
CA ARG A 28 6.03 -9.25 12.23
C ARG A 28 6.31 -8.02 11.37
N LYS A 29 6.80 -8.26 10.16
CA LYS A 29 7.04 -7.20 9.16
C LYS A 29 5.74 -6.41 9.00
N VAL A 30 5.81 -5.10 9.20
CA VAL A 30 4.66 -4.21 9.01
C VAL A 30 4.17 -4.38 7.58
N LYS A 31 2.90 -4.76 7.41
CA LYS A 31 2.29 -4.88 6.09
C LYS A 31 2.23 -3.49 5.46
N LEU A 32 2.91 -3.31 4.33
CA LEU A 32 2.85 -2.08 3.54
C LEU A 32 1.72 -2.22 2.52
N VAL A 33 0.72 -1.35 2.61
CA VAL A 33 -0.38 -1.28 1.62
C VAL A 33 -0.06 -0.15 0.65
N ARG A 34 -0.08 -0.45 -0.65
CA ARG A 34 0.06 0.54 -1.71
C ARG A 34 -1.31 0.75 -2.35
N ASP A 35 -1.89 1.92 -2.12
CA ASP A 35 -3.14 2.34 -2.74
C ASP A 35 -2.88 3.43 -3.80
N SER A 36 -3.71 3.49 -4.84
CA SER A 36 -3.61 4.48 -5.92
C SER A 36 -4.86 5.34 -5.94
N PHE A 37 -4.68 6.66 -5.81
CA PHE A 37 -5.78 7.62 -5.74
C PHE A 37 -5.92 8.41 -7.05
N THR A 38 -7.16 8.61 -7.49
CA THR A 38 -7.52 9.61 -8.50
C THR A 38 -7.89 10.91 -7.78
N MET A 39 -7.32 12.04 -8.20
CA MET A 39 -7.60 13.34 -7.61
C MET A 39 -7.68 14.43 -8.70
N PRO A 40 -8.43 15.52 -8.50
CA PRO A 40 -8.45 16.65 -9.40
C PRO A 40 -7.05 17.28 -9.50
N GLU A 41 -6.74 17.86 -10.67
CA GLU A 41 -5.46 18.52 -10.90
C GLU A 41 -5.18 19.62 -9.86
N GLN A 42 -6.20 20.39 -9.49
CA GLN A 42 -6.10 21.47 -8.52
C GLN A 42 -5.66 20.97 -7.14
N GLU A 43 -6.25 19.87 -6.64
CA GLU A 43 -5.85 19.26 -5.37
C GLU A 43 -4.46 18.64 -5.45
N TYR A 44 -4.11 18.06 -6.60
CA TYR A 44 -2.76 17.54 -6.81
C TYR A 44 -1.70 18.64 -6.75
N ALA A 45 -1.99 19.81 -7.31
CA ALA A 45 -1.11 20.96 -7.25
C ALA A 45 -0.86 21.45 -5.82
N VAL A 46 -1.86 21.36 -4.93
CA VAL A 46 -1.70 21.69 -3.51
C VAL A 46 -0.62 20.82 -2.85
N LEU A 47 -0.56 19.51 -3.15
CA LEU A 47 0.50 18.64 -2.61
C LEU A 47 1.90 19.11 -3.03
N ALA A 48 2.06 19.57 -4.28
CA ALA A 48 3.32 20.11 -4.76
C ALA A 48 3.68 21.45 -4.09
N GLN A 49 2.69 22.33 -3.88
CA GLN A 49 2.86 23.60 -3.18
C GLN A 49 3.28 23.39 -1.73
N VAL A 50 2.61 22.49 -1.00
CA VAL A 50 2.95 22.15 0.39
C VAL A 50 4.35 21.56 0.45
N LYS A 51 4.69 20.63 -0.45
CA LYS A 51 6.06 20.09 -0.52
C LYS A 51 7.10 21.20 -0.72
N LYS A 52 6.84 22.16 -1.61
CA LYS A 52 7.72 23.32 -1.83
C LYS A 52 7.82 24.21 -0.59
N ALA A 53 6.72 24.40 0.14
CA ALA A 53 6.72 25.15 1.39
C ALA A 53 7.56 24.46 2.48
N CYS A 54 7.43 23.14 2.63
CA CYS A 54 8.28 22.35 3.53
C CYS A 54 9.77 22.50 3.17
N LEU A 55 10.12 22.38 1.88
CA LEU A 55 11.51 22.54 1.43
C LEU A 55 12.06 23.95 1.73
N LYS A 56 11.25 24.99 1.55
CA LYS A 56 11.62 26.37 1.94
C LYS A 56 11.86 26.52 3.44
N ALA A 57 11.14 25.75 4.26
CA ALA A 57 11.34 25.68 5.71
C ALA A 57 12.50 24.75 6.12
N GLY A 58 13.26 24.19 5.16
CA GLY A 58 14.36 23.26 5.43
C GLY A 58 13.91 21.83 5.73
N ILE A 59 12.63 21.50 5.50
CA ILE A 59 12.06 20.17 5.76
C ILE A 59 11.91 19.42 4.43
N GLU A 60 12.69 18.35 4.26
CA GLU A 60 12.51 17.45 3.13
C GLU A 60 11.36 16.47 3.39
N VAL A 61 10.33 16.49 2.52
CA VAL A 61 9.15 15.63 2.67
C VAL A 61 8.78 14.97 1.34
N LYS A 62 8.52 13.66 1.38
CA LYS A 62 8.03 12.90 0.21
C LYS A 62 6.52 13.04 0.07
N LYS A 63 5.99 12.83 -1.15
CA LYS A 63 4.53 12.84 -1.40
C LYS A 63 3.79 11.83 -0.49
N SER A 64 4.36 10.64 -0.30
CA SER A 64 3.78 9.62 0.59
C SER A 64 3.76 10.06 2.06
N GLU A 65 4.72 10.86 2.50
CA GLU A 65 4.77 11.36 3.88
C GLU A 65 3.72 12.45 4.09
N LEU A 66 3.55 13.38 3.13
CA LEU A 66 2.46 14.36 3.18
C LEU A 66 1.08 13.71 3.30
N LEU A 67 0.83 12.63 2.53
CA LEU A 67 -0.43 11.89 2.64
C LEU A 67 -0.58 11.23 4.01
N ARG A 68 0.49 10.65 4.57
CA ARG A 68 0.46 10.05 5.90
C ARG A 68 0.25 11.10 7.01
N ILE A 69 0.81 12.30 6.85
CA ILE A 69 0.53 13.45 7.73
C ILE A 69 -0.97 13.79 7.68
N GLY A 70 -1.55 13.87 6.48
CA GLY A 70 -2.99 14.07 6.32
C GLY A 70 -3.82 13.02 7.06
N VAL A 71 -3.49 11.73 6.93
CA VAL A 71 -4.17 10.64 7.66
C VAL A 71 -4.02 10.80 9.17
N ALA A 72 -2.83 11.15 9.66
CA ALA A 72 -2.61 11.38 11.08
C ALA A 72 -3.41 12.57 11.62
N LEU A 73 -3.57 13.64 10.84
CA LEU A 73 -4.40 14.79 11.20
C LEU A 73 -5.90 14.45 11.18
N ILE A 74 -6.36 13.66 10.20
CA ILE A 74 -7.75 13.18 10.14
C ILE A 74 -8.12 12.37 11.40
N SER A 75 -7.18 11.61 11.97
CA SER A 75 -7.43 10.87 13.22
C SER A 75 -7.61 11.75 14.47
N GLN A 76 -7.30 13.05 14.38
CA GLN A 76 -7.36 13.99 15.52
C GLN A 76 -8.55 14.94 15.47
N ILE A 77 -9.22 15.08 14.32
CA ILE A 77 -10.37 15.98 14.17
C ILE A 77 -11.68 15.29 14.57
N ASP A 78 -12.69 16.09 14.94
CA ASP A 78 -14.02 15.58 15.30
C ASP A 78 -14.90 15.29 14.07
N MET A 79 -15.99 14.55 14.29
CA MET A 79 -16.90 14.14 13.21
C MET A 79 -17.58 15.34 12.53
N ALA A 80 -17.87 16.42 13.27
CA ALA A 80 -18.49 17.61 12.71
C ALA A 80 -17.55 18.31 11.71
N THR A 81 -16.28 18.50 12.08
CA THR A 81 -15.27 19.06 11.18
C THR A 81 -15.04 18.16 9.98
N LEU A 82 -14.95 16.84 10.19
CA LEU A 82 -14.76 15.87 9.11
C LEU A 82 -15.90 15.94 8.08
N GLN A 83 -17.16 16.02 8.53
CA GLN A 83 -18.33 16.15 7.65
C GLN A 83 -18.28 17.47 6.86
N SER A 84 -18.02 18.59 7.52
CA SER A 84 -17.93 19.89 6.86
C SER A 84 -16.83 19.91 5.77
N VAL A 85 -15.66 19.34 6.07
CA VAL A 85 -14.58 19.22 5.08
C VAL A 85 -15.01 18.31 3.92
N LEU A 86 -15.63 17.16 4.20
CA LEU A 86 -16.08 16.23 3.17
C LEU A 86 -17.11 16.86 2.21
N GLU A 87 -18.04 17.66 2.73
CA GLU A 87 -19.05 18.37 1.93
C GLU A 87 -18.45 19.47 1.04
N SER A 88 -17.34 20.07 1.47
CA SER A 88 -16.65 21.11 0.70
C SER A 88 -15.84 20.57 -0.49
N LEU A 89 -15.52 19.27 -0.49
CA LEU A 89 -14.71 18.66 -1.54
C LEU A 89 -15.53 18.47 -2.81
N PRO A 90 -14.94 18.75 -3.99
CA PRO A 90 -15.59 18.49 -5.26
C PRO A 90 -15.86 16.98 -5.37
N GLN A 91 -17.14 16.63 -5.57
CA GLN A 91 -17.56 15.24 -5.74
C GLN A 91 -16.89 14.64 -6.98
N LEU A 92 -15.86 13.83 -6.77
CA LEU A 92 -15.27 13.02 -7.81
C LEU A 92 -16.27 11.92 -8.17
N LYS A 93 -16.68 11.85 -9.45
CA LYS A 93 -17.32 10.64 -9.99
C LYS A 93 -16.27 9.53 -10.01
N THR A 94 -16.08 8.86 -8.89
CA THR A 94 -15.13 7.75 -8.79
C THR A 94 -15.69 6.56 -9.58
N GLY A 95 -15.26 6.43 -10.84
CA GLY A 95 -15.25 5.15 -11.52
C GLY A 95 -14.12 4.31 -10.92
N ARG A 96 -14.35 3.68 -9.77
CA ARG A 96 -13.41 2.68 -9.23
C ARG A 96 -13.35 1.57 -10.28
N PRO A 97 -12.20 1.28 -10.94
CA PRO A 97 -12.11 0.10 -11.79
C PRO A 97 -12.37 -1.10 -10.89
N ARG A 98 -13.42 -1.85 -11.22
CA ARG A 98 -13.87 -2.99 -10.45
C ARG A 98 -13.00 -4.18 -10.82
N SER A 99 -11.72 -4.20 -10.44
CA SER A 99 -10.84 -5.38 -10.56
C SER A 99 -9.54 -5.18 -9.79
N GLU A 100 -9.13 -6.28 -9.14
CA GLU A 100 -7.95 -6.54 -8.28
C GLU A 100 -7.94 -6.00 -6.84
#